data_AF-A0A9E7CT41-F1
#
_entry.id   AF-A0A9E7CT41-F1
#
_cell.length_a   1.000
_cell.length_b   1.000
_cell.length_c   1.000
_cell.angle_alpha   90.00
_cell.angle_beta   90.00
_cell.angle_gamma   90.00
#
_symmetry.space_group_name_H-M   'P 1'
#
loop_
_entity.id
_entity.type
_entity.pdbx_description
1 polymer ?
#
loop_
_entity_poly.entity_id
_entity_poly.type
_entity_poly.pdbx_seq_one_letter_code
_entity_poly.pdbx_strand_id
1 'polypeptide(L)' 'MLNEVLQTIKMLKRVEKPSQEVKDSLEFLEQSLKSRTKQNLLDLMSVGDVMGYDELQSNLKEMVNFLEQMKNQKK' A
#
# COMPACT_ATOMS: atom_id res chain seq x y z
N MET A 1 -3.49 10.45 0.28
CA MET A 1 -2.04 10.19 0.10
C MET A 1 -1.69 8.93 -0.70
N LEU A 2 -1.78 7.68 -0.22
CA LEU A 2 -1.36 6.52 -1.04
C LEU A 2 -2.13 6.40 -2.37
N ASN A 3 -3.46 6.56 -2.32
CA ASN A 3 -4.29 6.55 -3.51
C ASN A 3 -3.94 7.67 -4.49
N GLU A 4 -3.56 8.85 -4.00
CA GLU A 4 -3.11 9.97 -4.85
C GLU A 4 -1.79 9.62 -5.53
N VAL A 5 -0.82 9.04 -4.80
CA VAL A 5 0.46 8.58 -5.38
C VAL A 5 0.24 7.54 -6.47
N LEU A 6 -0.65 6.56 -6.24
CA LEU A 6 -0.98 5.53 -7.23
C LEU A 6 -1.66 6.12 -8.48
N GLN A 7 -2.57 7.08 -8.29
CA GLN A 7 -3.21 7.79 -9.41
C GLN A 7 -2.20 8.63 -10.20
N THR A 8 -1.29 9.33 -9.51
CA THR A 8 -0.22 10.11 -10.14
C THR A 8 0.71 9.22 -10.96
N ILE A 9 1.17 8.09 -10.41
CA ILE A 9 1.97 7.09 -11.16
C ILE A 9 1.21 6.65 -12.43
N LYS A 10 -0.08 6.34 -12.30
CA LYS A 10 -0.93 5.91 -13.42
C LYS A 10 -1.06 7.00 -14.48
N MET A 11 -1.14 8.26 -14.09
CA MET A 11 -1.18 9.40 -15.01
C MET A 11 0.16 9.58 -15.73
N LEU A 12 1.28 9.57 -15.00
CA LEU A 12 2.62 9.75 -15.59
C LEU A 12 2.96 8.63 -16.60
N LYS A 13 2.55 7.38 -16.32
CA LYS A 13 2.73 6.25 -17.25
C LYS A 13 1.96 6.37 -18.58
N ARG A 14 0.95 7.23 -18.66
CA ARG A 14 0.13 7.42 -19.87
C ARG A 14 0.68 8.48 -20.81
N VAL A 15 1.75 9.18 -20.43
CA VAL A 15 2.38 10.17 -21.28
C VAL A 15 3.14 9.44 -22.39
N GLU A 16 2.74 9.59 -23.65
CA GLU A 16 3.33 8.87 -24.80
C GLU A 16 4.79 9.25 -25.08
N LYS A 17 5.15 10.51 -24.84
CA LYS A 17 6.51 11.05 -25.01
C LYS A 17 6.91 11.81 -23.75
N PRO A 18 7.20 11.10 -22.64
CA PRO A 18 7.49 11.74 -21.37
C PRO A 18 8.83 12.49 -21.45
N SER A 19 8.85 13.71 -20.93
CA SER A 19 10.10 14.45 -20.71
C SER A 19 10.98 13.70 -19.70
N GLN A 20 12.27 14.04 -19.64
CA GLN A 20 13.17 13.42 -18.66
C GLN A 20 12.67 13.65 -17.23
N GLU A 21 12.20 14.85 -16.91
CA GLU A 21 11.62 15.19 -15.61
C GLU A 21 10.41 14.31 -15.24
N VAL A 22 9.55 13.97 -16.21
CA VAL A 22 8.43 13.05 -16.00
C VAL A 22 8.91 11.63 -15.70
N LYS A 23 9.98 11.18 -16.35
CA LYS A 23 10.59 9.86 -16.09
C LYS A 23 11.22 9.82 -14.70
N ASP A 24 11.98 10.84 -14.34
CA ASP A 24 12.65 10.94 -13.05
C ASP A 24 11.61 10.99 -11.90
N SER A 25 10.54 11.76 -12.10
CA SER A 25 9.42 11.83 -11.15
C SER A 25 8.70 10.50 -11.00
N LEU A 26 8.47 9.79 -12.11
CA LEU A 26 7.86 8.46 -12.09
C LEU A 26 8.74 7.46 -11.32
N GLU A 27 10.05 7.44 -11.62
CA GLU A 27 11.01 6.57 -10.94
C GLU A 27 11.07 6.85 -9.45
N PHE A 28 11.15 8.12 -9.06
CA PHE A 28 11.13 8.53 -7.66
C PHE A 28 9.87 8.04 -6.92
N LEU A 29 8.69 8.20 -7.53
CA LEU A 29 7.43 7.76 -6.94
C LEU A 29 7.35 6.24 -6.80
N GLU A 30 7.84 5.50 -7.81
CA GLU A 30 7.89 4.04 -7.75
C GLU A 30 8.86 3.53 -6.68
N GLN A 31 10.04 4.13 -6.55
CA GLN A 31 11.02 3.77 -5.51
C GLN A 31 10.49 4.10 -4.12
N SER A 32 9.85 5.26 -3.95
CA SER A 32 9.23 5.65 -2.69
C SER A 32 8.14 4.66 -2.26
N LEU A 33 7.31 4.22 -3.21
CA LEU A 33 6.26 3.23 -2.95
C LEU A 33 6.85 1.87 -2.55
N LYS A 34 7.89 1.41 -3.26
CA LYS A 34 8.60 0.16 -2.93
C LYS A 34 9.23 0.22 -1.54
N SER A 35 9.93 1.31 -1.24
CA SER A 35 10.59 1.50 0.05
C SER A 35 9.58 1.47 1.21
N ARG A 36 8.47 2.22 1.07
CA ARG A 36 7.41 2.24 2.09
C ARG A 36 6.72 0.89 2.25
N THR A 37 6.47 0.18 1.14
CA THR A 37 5.88 -1.17 1.19
C THR A 37 6.82 -2.16 1.90
N LYS A 38 8.11 -2.09 1.62
CA LYS A 38 9.13 -2.90 2.31
C LYS A 38 9.15 -2.60 3.80
N GLN A 39 9.13 -1.33 4.20
CA GLN A 39 9.11 -0.96 5.61
C GLN A 39 7.87 -1.52 6.32
N ASN A 40 6.69 -1.33 5.74
CA ASN A 40 5.45 -1.86 6.31
C ASN A 40 5.47 -3.39 6.46
N LEU A 41 6.08 -4.11 5.51
CA LEU A 41 6.25 -5.57 5.60
C LEU A 41 7.21 -5.96 6.74
N LEU A 42 8.33 -5.25 6.89
CA LEU A 42 9.27 -5.47 7.99
C LEU A 42 8.62 -5.20 9.35
N ASP A 43 7.81 -4.14 9.44
CA ASP A 43 7.07 -3.81 10.66
C ASP A 43 6.07 -4.93 10.99
N LEU A 44 5.32 -5.43 10.01
CA LEU A 44 4.41 -6.57 10.18
C LEU A 44 5.12 -7.85 10.59
N MET A 45 6.29 -8.14 10.01
CA MET A 45 7.11 -9.28 10.41
C MET A 45 7.59 -9.14 11.85
N SER A 46 8.06 -7.95 12.23
CA SER A 46 8.50 -7.66 13.61
C SER A 46 7.36 -7.83 14.61
N VAL A 47 6.14 -7.41 14.26
CA VAL A 47 4.94 -7.64 15.07
C VAL A 47 4.62 -9.14 15.14
N GLY A 48 4.72 -9.86 14.01
CA GLY A 48 4.53 -11.31 13.95
C GLY A 48 5.56 -12.10 14.75
N ASP A 49 6.80 -11.64 14.84
CA ASP A 49 7.85 -12.24 15.66
C ASP A 49 7.59 -12.06 17.17
N VAL A 50 6.92 -10.97 17.56
CA VAL A 50 6.56 -10.69 18.96
C VAL A 50 5.25 -11.35 19.38
N MET A 51 4.22 -11.30 18.52
CA MET A 51 2.87 -11.79 18.82
C MET A 51 2.60 -13.21 18.30
N GLY A 52 3.45 -13.73 17.42
CA GLY A 52 3.17 -14.95 16.66
C GLY A 52 2.39 -14.67 15.37
N TYR A 53 2.84 -15.26 14.26
CA TYR A 53 2.24 -15.06 12.93
C TYR A 53 0.77 -15.55 12.85
N ASP A 54 0.42 -16.61 13.59
CA ASP A 54 -0.95 -17.13 13.65
C ASP A 54 -1.91 -16.14 14.34
N GLU A 55 -1.46 -15.50 15.43
CA GLU A 55 -2.24 -14.50 16.17
C GLU A 55 -2.38 -13.21 15.35
N LEU A 56 -1.30 -12.75 14.69
CA LEU A 56 -1.35 -11.63 13.76
C LEU A 56 -2.35 -11.90 12.63
N GLN A 57 -2.34 -13.11 12.05
CA GLN A 57 -3.29 -13.48 11.00
C GLN A 57 -4.74 -13.47 11.51
N SER A 58 -4.99 -13.97 12.72
CA SER A 58 -6.32 -13.94 13.35
C SER A 58 -6.83 -12.52 13.52
N ASN A 59 -6.02 -11.65 14.11
CA ASN A 59 -6.37 -10.24 14.35
C ASN A 59 -6.64 -9.49 13.03
N LEU A 60 -5.85 -9.74 11.98
CA LEU A 60 -6.10 -9.16 10.66
C LEU A 60 -7.42 -9.63 10.05
N LYS A 61 -7.77 -10.92 10.19
CA LYS A 61 -9.06 -11.46 9.71
C LYS A 61 -10.24 -10.83 10.45
N GLU A 62 -10.13 -10.64 11.76
CA GLU A 62 -11.18 -9.97 12.55
C GLU A 62 -11.39 -8.52 12.11
N MET A 63 -10.31 -7.76 11.87
CA MET A 63 -10.42 -6.40 11.33
C MET A 63 -11.08 -6.37 9.95
N VAL A 64 -10.74 -7.30 9.05
CA VAL A 64 -11.38 -7.41 7.73
C VAL A 64 -12.88 -7.68 7.90
N ASN A 65 -13.26 -8.65 8.72
CA ASN A 65 -14.67 -8.98 8.98
C ASN A 65 -15.45 -7.79 9.55
N PHE A 66 -14.85 -7.06 10.50
CA PHE A 66 -15.44 -5.84 11.05
C PHE A 66 -15.71 -4.79 9.96
N LEU A 67 -14.74 -4.55 9.07
CA LEU A 67 -14.89 -3.61 7.96
C LEU A 67 -15.97 -4.04 6.95
N GLU A 68 -16.08 -5.34 6.66
CA GLU A 68 -17.13 -5.88 5.80
C GLU A 68 -18.52 -5.71 6.41
N GLN A 69 -18.67 -5.97 7.71
CA GLN A 69 -19.92 -5.73 8.43
C GLN A 69 -20.33 -4.25 8.38
N MET A 70 -19.39 -3.33 8.60
CA MET A 70 -19.65 -1.89 8.47
C MET A 70 -20.08 -1.48 7.06
N LYS A 71 -19.48 -2.08 6.02
CA LYS A 71 -19.86 -1.82 4.62
C LYS A 71 -21.27 -2.31 4.32
N ASN A 72 -21.65 -3.47 4.87
CA ASN A 72 -22.96 -4.07 4.67
C ASN A 72 -24.07 -3.38 5.48
N GLN A 73 -23.73 -2.74 6.61
CA GLN A 73 -24.66 -1.90 7.38
C GLN A 73 -25.01 -0.56 6.70
N LYS A 74 -24.22 -0.13 5.71
CA LYS A 74 -24.48 1.11 4.93
C LYS A 74 -25.28 0.88 3.64
N LYS A 75 -25.76 -0.35 3.39
CA LYS A 75 -26.70 -0.69 2.31
C LYS A 75 -28.11 -0.83 2.89
#